data_AF-A0A2D4PLZ7-F1
#
_entry.id   AF-A0A2D4PLZ7-F1
#
_cell.length_a   1.000
_cell.length_b   1.000
_cell.length_c   1.000
_cell.angle_alpha   90.00
_cell.angle_beta   90.00
_cell.angle_gamma   90.00
#
_symmetry.space_group_name_H-M   'P 1'
#
loop_
_entity.id
_entity.type
_entity.pdbx_description
1 polymer ?
#
loop_
_entity_poly.entity_id
_entity_poly.type
_entity_poly.pdbx_seq_one_letter_code
_entity_poly.pdbx_strand_id
1 'polypeptide(L)'
;ADLNSLLDSGVVEYLSTGGVETNHKDFKELRYNESLTNFSYNGKNGTTNGRITHGFKLKSAYENGLMPYTNYTFDFKGIIDYIFYSKPQLNILGILGPLDHHWLIENNISGCPHPLIPSDHFSLFAQLELVLPFLPPVNGIHLPSRR
;
A
#
# COMPACT_ATOMS: atom_id res chain seq x y z
N ALA A 1 2.22 -0.99 6.71
CA ALA A 1 2.35 -2.41 7.05
C ALA A 1 3.64 -2.91 6.45
N ASP A 2 4.41 -3.68 7.23
CA ASP A 2 5.42 -4.59 6.66
C ASP A 2 4.65 -5.80 6.11
N LEU A 3 4.64 -5.93 4.78
CA LEU A 3 3.94 -7.01 4.09
C LEU A 3 4.87 -8.17 3.73
N ASN A 4 6.19 -8.02 3.90
CA ASN A 4 7.20 -8.97 3.39
C ASN A 4 6.93 -9.39 1.92
N SER A 5 6.43 -8.44 1.12
CA SER A 5 5.92 -8.67 -0.22
C SER A 5 6.44 -7.59 -1.17
N LEU A 6 7.15 -8.02 -2.22
CA LEU A 6 7.64 -7.11 -3.27
C LEU A 6 6.50 -6.53 -4.12
N LEU A 7 6.81 -5.48 -4.88
CA LEU A 7 5.84 -4.75 -5.70
C LEU A 7 5.11 -5.64 -6.72
N ASP A 8 5.73 -6.72 -7.19
CA ASP A 8 5.21 -7.65 -8.19
C ASP A 8 4.48 -8.87 -7.58
N SER A 9 4.24 -8.84 -6.26
CA SER A 9 3.50 -9.88 -5.55
C SER A 9 1.98 -9.75 -5.74
N GLY A 10 1.28 -10.87 -5.58
CA GLY A 10 -0.18 -10.93 -5.56
C GLY A 10 -0.79 -10.17 -4.39
N VAL A 11 -0.05 -9.97 -3.29
CA VAL A 11 -0.49 -9.15 -2.14
C VAL A 11 -0.61 -7.68 -2.57
N VAL A 12 0.40 -7.14 -3.23
CA VAL A 12 0.41 -5.75 -3.69
C VAL A 12 -0.58 -5.57 -4.84
N GLU A 13 -0.71 -6.54 -5.75
CA GLU A 13 -1.75 -6.55 -6.80
C GLU A 13 -3.15 -6.48 -6.18
N TYR A 14 -3.44 -7.36 -5.22
CA TYR A 14 -4.74 -7.44 -4.55
C TYR A 14 -5.13 -6.08 -3.94
N LEU A 15 -4.24 -5.51 -3.13
CA LEU A 15 -4.47 -4.23 -2.45
C LEU A 15 -4.59 -3.06 -3.43
N SER A 16 -3.77 -3.02 -4.48
CA SER A 16 -3.69 -1.88 -5.40
C SER A 16 -4.80 -1.86 -6.45
N THR A 17 -5.28 -3.04 -6.86
CA THR A 17 -6.25 -3.18 -7.96
C THR A 17 -7.67 -3.52 -7.49
N GLY A 18 -7.85 -3.81 -6.20
CA GLY A 18 -9.14 -4.18 -5.62
C GLY A 18 -9.46 -5.67 -5.70
N GLY A 19 -8.52 -6.52 -6.14
CA GLY A 19 -8.70 -7.96 -6.17
C GLY A 19 -7.59 -8.70 -6.89
N VAL A 20 -7.58 -10.03 -6.77
CA VAL A 20 -6.61 -10.92 -7.41
C VAL A 20 -7.33 -12.19 -7.88
N GLU A 21 -6.82 -12.82 -8.94
CA GLU A 21 -7.33 -14.10 -9.41
C GLU A 21 -7.09 -15.22 -8.39
N THR A 22 -8.05 -16.12 -8.19
CA THR A 22 -7.94 -17.28 -7.29
C THR A 22 -6.90 -18.29 -7.76
N ASN A 23 -6.51 -18.24 -9.04
CA ASN A 23 -5.45 -19.07 -9.62
C ASN A 23 -4.10 -18.33 -9.71
N HIS A 24 -3.95 -17.18 -9.04
CA HIS A 24 -2.69 -16.44 -9.02
C HIS A 24 -1.53 -17.31 -8.52
N LYS A 25 -0.36 -17.19 -9.16
CA LYS A 25 0.83 -18.03 -8.93
C LYS A 25 1.26 -18.09 -7.44
N ASP A 26 1.04 -17.01 -6.69
CA ASP A 26 1.42 -16.92 -5.27
C ASP A 26 0.59 -17.83 -4.36
N PHE A 27 -0.56 -18.35 -4.84
CA PHE A 27 -1.29 -19.41 -4.14
C PHE A 27 -0.65 -20.81 -4.29
N LYS A 28 0.42 -20.94 -5.09
CA LYS A 28 1.24 -22.17 -5.24
C LYS A 28 0.42 -23.44 -5.49
N GLU A 29 -0.61 -23.33 -6.33
CA GLU A 29 -1.52 -24.42 -6.72
C GLU A 29 -2.37 -25.02 -5.58
N LEU A 30 -2.38 -24.39 -4.41
CA LEU A 30 -3.20 -24.84 -3.29
C LEU A 30 -4.68 -24.55 -3.61
N ARG A 31 -5.50 -25.61 -3.64
CA ARG A 31 -6.92 -25.54 -4.02
C ARG A 31 -7.82 -24.96 -2.91
N TYR A 32 -7.51 -23.76 -2.44
CA TYR A 32 -8.33 -23.04 -1.45
C TYR A 32 -9.51 -22.30 -2.06
N ASN A 33 -9.82 -22.49 -3.34
CA ASN A 33 -10.77 -21.67 -4.11
C ASN A 33 -12.09 -21.41 -3.36
N GLU A 34 -12.71 -22.45 -2.80
CA GLU A 34 -13.95 -22.30 -2.01
C GLU A 34 -13.73 -21.46 -0.74
N SER A 35 -12.68 -21.75 0.02
CA SER A 35 -12.35 -21.03 1.26
C SER A 35 -11.93 -19.58 1.00
N LEU A 36 -11.29 -19.29 -0.13
CA LEU A 36 -10.84 -17.96 -0.51
C LEU A 36 -12.03 -17.02 -0.81
N THR A 37 -13.15 -17.56 -1.32
CA THR A 37 -14.37 -16.75 -1.56
C THR A 37 -14.94 -16.14 -0.29
N ASN A 38 -14.65 -16.70 0.89
CA ASN A 38 -15.07 -16.15 2.18
C ASN A 38 -14.55 -14.74 2.43
N PHE A 39 -13.41 -14.40 1.83
CA PHE A 39 -12.75 -13.10 1.99
C PHE A 39 -13.12 -12.12 0.88
N SER A 40 -13.88 -12.55 -0.14
CA SER A 40 -14.32 -11.68 -1.23
C SER A 40 -15.48 -10.80 -0.77
N TYR A 41 -15.49 -9.55 -1.21
CA TYR A 41 -16.53 -8.56 -0.90
C TYR A 41 -17.96 -9.06 -1.19
N ASN A 42 -18.14 -9.84 -2.25
CA ASN A 42 -19.45 -10.39 -2.63
C ASN A 42 -19.86 -11.66 -1.86
N GLY A 43 -18.99 -12.17 -0.97
CA GLY A 43 -19.20 -13.39 -0.18
C GLY A 43 -19.40 -14.67 -0.99
N LYS A 44 -19.80 -15.75 -0.30
CA LYS A 44 -20.02 -17.10 -0.88
C LYS A 44 -21.13 -17.15 -1.96
N ASN A 45 -22.09 -16.22 -1.92
CA ASN A 45 -23.26 -16.24 -2.80
C ASN A 45 -23.09 -15.37 -4.05
N GLY A 46 -21.98 -14.64 -4.15
CA GLY A 46 -21.62 -13.89 -5.36
C GLY A 46 -21.03 -14.83 -6.40
N THR A 47 -21.33 -14.60 -7.67
CA THR A 47 -20.58 -15.20 -8.77
C THR A 47 -19.14 -14.71 -8.69
N THR A 48 -18.25 -15.48 -8.08
CA THR A 48 -16.82 -15.19 -8.12
C THR A 48 -16.35 -15.55 -9.52
N ASN A 49 -16.13 -14.56 -10.37
CA ASN A 49 -15.56 -14.73 -11.71
C ASN A 49 -14.07 -15.15 -11.64
N GLY A 50 -13.73 -16.13 -10.80
CA GLY A 50 -12.35 -16.53 -10.51
C GLY A 50 -11.55 -15.50 -9.69
N ARG A 51 -12.18 -14.48 -9.09
CA ARG A 51 -11.48 -13.39 -8.38
C ARG A 51 -11.92 -13.24 -6.92
N ILE A 52 -10.96 -12.93 -6.07
CA ILE A 52 -11.18 -12.45 -4.70
C ILE A 52 -11.06 -10.92 -4.75
N THR A 53 -12.01 -10.20 -4.16
CA THR A 53 -12.11 -8.74 -4.32
C THR A 53 -12.37 -8.03 -3.00
N HIS A 54 -12.01 -6.74 -2.94
CA HIS A 54 -12.38 -5.83 -1.85
C HIS A 54 -12.96 -4.52 -2.39
N GLY A 55 -13.83 -3.87 -1.61
CA GLY A 55 -14.50 -2.62 -2.02
C GLY A 55 -13.63 -1.35 -1.90
N PHE A 56 -12.46 -1.43 -1.25
CA PHE A 56 -11.58 -0.27 -1.09
C PHE A 56 -10.87 0.11 -2.39
N LYS A 57 -10.73 1.42 -2.62
CA LYS A 57 -9.93 2.00 -3.72
C LYS A 57 -8.59 2.47 -3.17
N LEU A 58 -7.73 1.53 -2.81
CA LEU A 58 -6.46 1.82 -2.17
C LEU A 58 -5.40 2.22 -3.20
N LYS A 59 -4.45 3.05 -2.77
CA LYS A 59 -3.22 3.35 -3.51
C LYS A 59 -2.05 3.40 -2.52
N SER A 60 -0.87 2.95 -2.92
CA SER A 60 0.35 3.14 -2.12
C SER A 60 0.74 4.62 -2.13
N ALA A 61 1.07 5.18 -0.96
CA ALA A 61 1.58 6.54 -0.84
C ALA A 61 2.97 6.68 -1.49
N TYR A 62 3.74 5.60 -1.51
CA TYR A 62 5.03 5.51 -2.18
C TYR A 62 4.84 4.79 -3.50
N GLU A 63 4.80 5.57 -4.59
CA GLU A 63 4.78 5.06 -5.96
C GLU A 63 6.15 4.53 -6.40
N ASN A 64 6.17 3.76 -7.48
CA ASN A 64 7.39 3.18 -8.01
C ASN A 64 8.42 4.28 -8.34
N GLY A 65 9.65 4.10 -7.85
CA GLY A 65 10.76 5.03 -8.06
C GLY A 65 10.94 6.11 -6.98
N LEU A 66 10.02 6.25 -6.00
CA LEU A 66 10.18 7.23 -4.92
C LEU A 66 11.13 6.75 -3.80
N MET A 67 11.15 5.45 -3.52
CA MET A 67 12.06 4.79 -2.60
C MET A 67 12.66 3.56 -3.31
N PRO A 68 13.98 3.34 -3.29
CA PRO A 68 14.58 2.15 -3.89
C PRO A 68 14.40 0.88 -3.03
N TYR A 69 14.26 1.05 -1.73
CA TYR A 69 14.09 -0.03 -0.75
C TYR A 69 13.49 0.51 0.55
N THR A 70 12.75 -0.34 1.26
CA THR A 70 12.27 -0.06 2.61
C THR A 70 12.97 -0.95 3.62
N ASN A 71 13.35 -2.17 3.25
CA ASN A 71 14.29 -3.00 3.99
C ASN A 71 15.66 -3.01 3.29
N TYR A 72 16.73 -2.83 4.07
CA TYR A 72 18.10 -2.72 3.58
C TYR A 72 19.03 -3.54 4.45
N THR A 73 19.18 -4.83 4.15
CA THR A 73 20.17 -5.73 4.75
C THR A 73 21.27 -6.03 3.74
N PHE A 74 22.31 -6.78 4.16
CA PHE A 74 23.35 -7.21 3.23
C PHE A 74 22.79 -8.08 2.10
N ASP A 75 22.01 -9.12 2.47
CA ASP A 75 21.50 -10.14 1.55
C ASP A 75 20.22 -9.73 0.81
N PHE A 76 19.41 -8.84 1.39
CA PHE A 76 18.14 -8.41 0.82
C PHE A 76 17.97 -6.90 0.88
N LYS A 77 17.61 -6.32 -0.27
CA LYS A 77 17.25 -4.90 -0.40
C LYS A 77 16.00 -4.84 -1.25
N GLY A 78 14.91 -4.31 -0.71
CA GLY A 78 13.63 -4.33 -1.40
C GLY A 78 12.55 -3.51 -0.72
N ILE A 79 11.48 -3.26 -1.45
CA ILE A 79 10.29 -2.58 -0.94
C ILE A 79 9.33 -3.65 -0.42
N ILE A 80 9.17 -3.70 0.90
CA ILE A 80 8.24 -4.61 1.57
C ILE A 80 7.34 -3.91 2.59
N ASP A 81 7.57 -2.62 2.83
CA ASP A 81 6.76 -1.76 3.68
C ASP A 81 5.88 -0.83 2.84
N TYR A 82 4.63 -0.64 3.26
CA TYR A 82 3.66 0.14 2.50
C TYR A 82 2.76 0.98 3.41
N ILE A 83 2.42 2.19 2.94
CA ILE A 83 1.30 2.99 3.44
C ILE A 83 0.24 3.01 2.34
N PHE A 84 -0.83 2.24 2.49
CA PHE A 84 -1.98 2.31 1.60
C PHE A 84 -2.99 3.33 2.12
N TYR A 85 -3.58 4.11 1.22
CA TYR A 85 -4.61 5.10 1.55
C TYR A 85 -5.80 4.99 0.59
N SER A 86 -6.97 5.44 1.04
CA SER A 86 -8.20 5.47 0.23
C SER A 86 -8.16 6.64 -0.75
N LYS A 87 -7.74 6.37 -1.99
CA LYS A 87 -7.55 7.38 -3.05
C LYS A 87 -8.72 8.35 -3.27
N PRO A 88 -10.01 7.94 -3.18
CA PRO A 88 -11.11 8.87 -3.40
C PRO A 88 -11.30 9.93 -2.31
N GLN A 89 -10.75 9.71 -1.10
CA GLN A 89 -10.99 10.54 0.08
C GLN A 89 -9.73 11.21 0.59
N LEU A 90 -8.55 10.77 0.17
CA LEU A 90 -7.27 11.25 0.70
C LEU A 90 -6.37 11.68 -0.44
N ASN A 91 -5.83 12.89 -0.36
CA ASN A 91 -4.76 13.39 -1.23
C ASN A 91 -3.41 13.22 -0.54
N ILE A 92 -2.35 13.00 -1.31
CA ILE A 92 -0.97 13.06 -0.80
C ILE A 92 -0.49 14.50 -0.93
N LEU A 93 -0.06 15.09 0.18
CA LEU A 93 0.59 16.40 0.21
C LEU A 93 2.10 16.28 0.10
N GLY A 94 2.68 15.22 0.68
CA GLY A 94 4.11 14.97 0.64
C GLY A 94 4.47 13.63 1.28
N ILE A 95 5.71 13.19 1.02
CA ILE A 95 6.32 12.00 1.60
C ILE A 95 7.74 12.31 2.05
N LEU A 96 8.26 11.52 3.00
CA LEU A 96 9.69 11.50 3.31
C LEU A 96 10.42 10.66 2.25
N GLY A 97 11.40 11.27 1.57
CA GLY A 97 12.25 10.58 0.60
C GLY A 97 13.26 9.62 1.24
N PRO A 98 14.04 8.90 0.41
CA PRO A 98 15.03 7.95 0.89
C PRO A 98 16.18 8.64 1.62
N LEU A 99 16.87 7.87 2.46
CA LEU A 99 18.20 8.26 2.93
C LEU A 99 19.13 8.43 1.71
N ASP A 100 20.00 9.43 1.76
CA ASP A 100 20.92 9.72 0.67
C ASP A 100 21.81 8.50 0.36
N HIS A 101 21.71 8.02 -0.88
CA HIS A 101 22.45 6.87 -1.35
C HIS A 101 23.97 7.13 -1.41
N HIS A 102 24.38 8.36 -1.72
CA HIS A 102 25.79 8.73 -1.72
C HIS A 102 26.38 8.64 -0.31
N TRP A 103 25.65 9.13 0.69
CA TRP A 103 26.07 9.03 2.09
C TRP A 103 26.24 7.57 2.55
N LEU A 104 25.34 6.66 2.13
CA LEU A 104 25.49 5.23 2.42
C LEU A 104 26.78 4.65 1.82
N ILE A 105 27.09 5.00 0.57
CA ILE A 105 28.31 4.56 -0.13
C ILE A 105 29.56 5.13 0.55
N GLU A 106 29.58 6.43 0.83
CA GLU A 106 30.73 7.11 1.45
C GLU A 106 31.07 6.55 2.84
N ASN A 107 30.05 6.10 3.59
CA ASN A 107 30.22 5.49 4.90
C ASN A 107 30.36 3.96 4.86
N ASN A 108 30.46 3.35 3.67
CA ASN A 108 30.56 1.90 3.47
C ASN A 108 29.44 1.09 4.15
N ILE A 109 28.22 1.63 4.18
CA ILE A 109 27.07 0.96 4.77
C ILE A 109 26.42 0.08 3.69
N SER A 110 26.68 -1.24 3.75
CA SER A 110 26.16 -2.23 2.80
C SER A 110 24.89 -2.95 3.28
N GLY A 111 24.49 -2.70 4.52
CA GLY A 111 23.29 -3.23 5.17
C GLY A 111 23.05 -2.57 6.53
N CYS A 112 21.83 -2.67 7.01
CA CYS A 112 21.36 -2.19 8.30
C CYS A 112 20.84 -3.39 9.13
N PRO A 113 20.74 -3.27 10.48
CA PRO A 113 21.04 -2.09 11.28
C PRO A 113 22.53 -1.71 11.28
N HIS A 114 22.81 -0.45 11.59
CA HIS A 114 24.14 0.17 11.66
C HIS A 114 24.18 1.09 12.89
N PRO A 115 25.33 1.43 13.51
CA PRO A 115 25.37 2.31 14.68
C PRO A 115 24.63 3.65 14.54
N LEU A 116 24.49 4.17 13.31
CA LEU A 116 23.75 5.40 12.98
C LEU A 116 22.33 5.14 12.42
N ILE A 117 21.98 3.88 12.15
CA ILE A 117 20.68 3.47 11.59
C ILE A 117 20.15 2.29 12.42
N PRO A 118 19.22 2.53 13.36
CA PRO A 118 18.89 1.55 14.40
C PRO A 118 18.02 0.37 13.95
N SER A 119 17.55 0.36 12.70
CA SER A 119 16.71 -0.70 12.12
C SER A 119 17.20 -1.04 10.71
N ASP A 120 16.98 -2.28 10.30
CA ASP A 120 17.11 -2.73 8.92
C ASP A 120 15.98 -2.21 7.99
N HIS A 121 14.92 -1.63 8.55
CA HIS A 121 13.89 -0.93 7.79
C HIS A 121 14.04 0.60 7.89
N PHE A 122 13.88 1.27 6.75
CA PHE A 122 13.72 2.72 6.68
C PHE A 122 12.26 3.11 6.88
N SER A 123 12.02 4.12 7.71
CA SER A 123 10.67 4.59 8.02
C SER A 123 9.98 5.19 6.80
N LEU A 124 8.71 4.84 6.61
CA LEU A 124 7.82 5.54 5.69
C LEU A 124 7.06 6.63 6.42
N PHE A 125 6.94 7.79 5.79
CA PHE A 125 6.17 8.92 6.31
C PHE A 125 5.43 9.61 5.17
N ALA A 126 4.12 9.81 5.33
CA ALA A 126 3.28 10.48 4.36
C ALA A 126 2.40 11.52 5.04
N GLN A 127 2.31 12.70 4.45
CA GLN A 127 1.33 13.72 4.81
C GLN A 127 0.13 13.59 3.89
N LEU A 128 -1.04 13.35 4.48
CA LEU A 128 -2.29 13.15 3.75
C LEU A 128 -3.31 14.24 4.11
N GLU A 129 -4.10 14.64 3.13
CA GLU A 129 -5.24 15.54 3.30
C GLU A 129 -6.55 14.76 3.11
N LEU A 130 -7.45 14.83 4.09
CA LEU A 130 -8.79 14.25 3.99
C LEU A 130 -9.73 15.20 3.26
N VAL A 131 -10.22 14.76 2.10
CA VAL A 131 -11.24 15.43 1.30
C VAL A 131 -12.61 14.96 1.76
N LEU A 132 -13.34 15.84 2.44
CA LEU A 132 -14.71 15.57 2.85
C LEU A 132 -15.67 15.75 1.66
N PRO A 133 -16.63 14.84 1.45
CA PRO A 133 -17.60 14.93 0.36
C PRO A 133 -18.54 16.13 0.48
N PHE A 134 -18.63 16.73 1.68
CA PHE A 134 -19.39 17.94 1.96
C PHE A 134 -18.48 18.94 2.66
N LEU A 135 -18.42 20.17 2.16
CA LEU A 135 -17.87 21.28 2.93
C LEU A 135 -18.68 21.38 4.23
N PRO A 136 -18.04 21.53 5.40
CA PRO A 136 -18.78 21.92 6.59
C PRO A 136 -19.54 23.20 6.23
N PRO A 137 -20.83 23.34 6.59
CA PRO A 137 -21.58 24.54 6.27
C PRO A 137 -20.79 25.74 6.80
N VAL A 138 -20.33 26.58 5.87
CA VAL A 138 -19.64 27.81 6.20
C VAL A 138 -20.64 28.68 6.95
N ASN A 139 -20.51 28.73 8.27
CA ASN A 139 -21.24 29.61 9.18
C ASN A 139 -22.73 29.83 8.81
N GLY A 140 -23.54 28.78 8.87
CA GLY A 140 -25.00 28.93 9.01
C GLY A 140 -25.78 29.42 7.79
N ILE A 141 -25.20 29.46 6.59
CA ILE A 141 -25.98 29.79 5.38
C ILE A 141 -26.52 28.50 4.75
N HIS A 142 -27.80 28.22 5.03
CA HIS A 142 -28.57 27.19 4.32
C HIS A 142 -28.76 27.64 2.86
N LEU A 143 -28.06 27.03 1.92
CA LEU A 143 -28.38 27.22 0.50
C LEU A 143 -29.67 26.43 0.20
N PRO A 144 -30.70 27.05 -0.40
CA PRO A 144 -31.95 26.37 -0.68
C PRO A 144 -31.73 25.31 -1.75
N SER A 145 -32.15 24.09 -1.43
CA SER A 145 -32.16 22.94 -2.33
C SER A 145 -32.94 23.30 -3.59
N ARG A 146 -32.27 23.40 -4.74
CA ARG A 146 -32.98 23.46 -6.03
C ARG A 146 -33.56 22.07 -6.31
N ARG A 147 -34.89 22.03 -6.44
CA ARG A 147 -35.65 20.90 -6.99
C ARG A 147 -35.33 20.71 -8.47
#